data_AF-A0A9P6F791-F1
#
_entry.id   AF-A0A9P6F791-F1
#
_cell.length_a   1.000
_cell.length_b   1.000
_cell.length_c   1.000
_cell.angle_alpha   90.00
_cell.angle_beta   90.00
_cell.angle_gamma   90.00
#
_symmetry.space_group_name_H-M   'P 1'
#
loop_
_entity.id
_entity.type
_entity.pdbx_description
1 polymer ?
#
loop_
_entity_poly.entity_id
_entity_poly.type
_entity_poly.pdbx_seq_one_letter_code
_entity_poly.pdbx_strand_id
1 'polypeptide(L)'
;MDNPILAAVNQTLQASSRAIEAIPGSEIVINYIKNSYQNDPFRVVLELGLAVFAVKYMLSKKYRIDPSHIKLTEKEIDELVAEWQPEPLVQPLSDIQRMELEKTQVIAGHQGPKPKMLSSGKNLLNLASTNFLGYINNEDIKEKAIETLRNYGVGSCGPPGFYGTLDVHINLEKDIARFLGTEKTIIYSQNFSTISSVIAAFLKRGDIIVADDGCNFAIQKGTQISRSNIKWFKHNDMADLERVLESIKKETATSKKRPLTRRFIVTEGLFQNYGDIAPLDKIMELKEKYKYRVILDESNSFGILGKNGRGLTEVFNISPKRVDMIVGSMATALSGTGGFCAGSKEVVEHQRLSGQAFVFSAAMPAMLAVCASEAINILETPEKGNKLLKDMSDNAAAFRNVVVSAPQAIEVSSDVGSPILHLRFPKNALSAAGITTRDDEKYLLQEIVDEVAVKDGLLITRAKYVENQEMFLPRPSIRISICATHTRKDVEKAAQAIKASFVKAISKRK
;
A
#
# COMPACT_ATOMS: atom_id res chain seq x y z
N MET A 1 -12.49 80.97 -35.67
CA MET A 1 -13.81 80.31 -35.54
C MET A 1 -13.60 79.14 -34.62
N ASP A 2 -13.94 79.31 -33.34
CA ASP A 2 -13.85 78.24 -32.36
C ASP A 2 -14.77 77.12 -32.82
N ASN A 3 -14.18 75.98 -33.14
CA ASN A 3 -14.92 74.85 -33.65
C ASN A 3 -15.90 74.42 -32.54
N PRO A 4 -17.21 74.60 -32.71
CA PRO A 4 -18.19 74.37 -31.65
C PRO A 4 -18.18 72.91 -31.18
N ILE A 5 -17.69 72.00 -32.03
CA ILE A 5 -17.46 70.60 -31.70
C ILE A 5 -16.33 70.46 -30.68
N LEU A 6 -15.24 71.22 -30.83
CA LEU A 6 -14.10 71.18 -29.90
C LEU A 6 -14.47 71.73 -28.51
N ALA A 7 -15.28 72.79 -28.48
CA ALA A 7 -15.81 73.35 -27.24
C ALA A 7 -16.75 72.35 -26.53
N ALA A 8 -17.66 71.72 -27.27
CA ALA A 8 -18.54 70.69 -26.75
C ALA A 8 -17.77 69.46 -26.23
N VAL A 9 -16.73 69.02 -26.95
CA VAL A 9 -15.85 67.92 -26.53
C VAL A 9 -15.11 68.28 -25.24
N ASN A 10 -14.52 69.47 -25.15
CA ASN A 10 -13.82 69.92 -23.94
C ASN A 10 -14.75 70.05 -22.73
N GLN A 11 -15.96 70.56 -22.93
CA GLN A 11 -16.95 70.69 -21.87
C GLN A 11 -17.43 69.31 -21.38
N THR A 12 -17.59 68.36 -22.31
CA THR A 12 -17.92 66.98 -21.98
C THR A 12 -16.78 66.29 -21.23
N LEU A 13 -15.53 66.46 -21.67
CA LEU A 13 -14.34 65.91 -21.01
C LEU A 13 -14.18 66.44 -19.58
N GLN A 14 -14.38 67.74 -19.37
CA GLN A 14 -14.32 68.35 -18.04
C GLN A 14 -15.45 67.86 -17.13
N ALA A 15 -16.67 67.71 -17.66
CA ALA A 15 -17.79 67.16 -16.91
C ALA A 15 -17.54 65.68 -16.51
N SER A 16 -16.99 64.87 -17.43
CA SER A 16 -16.61 63.49 -17.16
C SER A 16 -15.48 63.38 -16.13
N SER A 17 -14.46 64.26 -16.19
CA SER A 17 -13.37 64.29 -15.21
C SER A 17 -13.90 64.54 -13.79
N ARG A 18 -14.76 65.55 -13.62
CA ARG A 18 -15.36 65.86 -12.32
C ARG A 18 -16.24 64.73 -11.78
N ALA A 19 -16.96 64.04 -12.67
CA ALA A 19 -17.80 62.90 -12.29
C ALA A 19 -16.96 61.70 -11.81
N ILE A 20 -15.79 61.47 -12.42
CA ILE A 20 -14.86 60.40 -12.01
C ILE A 20 -14.20 60.74 -10.67
N GLU A 21 -13.78 61.99 -10.47
CA GLU A 21 -13.18 62.48 -9.22
C GLU A 21 -14.16 62.43 -8.03
N ALA A 22 -15.48 62.54 -8.28
CA ALA A 22 -16.51 62.41 -7.25
C ALA A 22 -16.69 60.99 -6.69
N ILE A 23 -16.11 59.96 -7.32
CA ILE A 23 -16.19 58.57 -6.83
C ILE A 23 -15.16 58.36 -5.71
N PRO A 24 -15.57 57.90 -4.50
CA PRO A 24 -14.64 57.66 -3.40
C PRO A 24 -13.53 56.68 -3.79
N GLY A 25 -12.26 57.09 -3.66
CA GLY A 25 -11.08 56.27 -4.02
C GLY A 25 -10.58 56.44 -5.46
N SER A 26 -11.22 57.30 -6.27
CA SER A 26 -10.83 57.57 -7.67
C SER A 26 -9.44 58.20 -7.80
N GLU A 27 -9.02 59.06 -6.87
CA GLU A 27 -7.71 59.72 -6.88
C GLU A 27 -6.53 58.72 -6.91
N ILE A 28 -6.65 57.59 -6.20
CA ILE A 28 -5.62 56.55 -6.17
C ILE A 28 -5.46 55.92 -7.56
N VAL A 29 -6.58 55.68 -8.24
CA VAL A 29 -6.60 55.08 -9.59
C VAL A 29 -6.09 56.08 -10.62
N ILE A 30 -6.49 57.34 -10.53
CA ILE A 30 -6.03 58.42 -11.43
C ILE A 30 -4.52 58.62 -11.29
N ASN A 31 -3.99 58.66 -10.06
CA ASN A 31 -2.56 58.80 -9.82
C ASN A 31 -1.76 57.57 -10.26
N TYR A 32 -2.30 56.36 -10.09
CA TYR A 32 -1.70 55.14 -10.64
C TYR A 32 -1.61 55.19 -12.17
N ILE A 33 -2.69 55.59 -12.85
CA ILE A 33 -2.72 55.70 -14.32
C ILE A 33 -1.73 56.77 -14.81
N LYS A 34 -1.70 57.96 -14.17
CA LYS A 34 -0.74 59.03 -14.52
C LYS A 34 0.71 58.59 -14.36
N ASN A 35 1.04 57.92 -13.25
CA ASN A 35 2.42 57.46 -12.98
C ASN A 35 2.82 56.26 -13.86
N SER A 36 1.87 55.40 -14.23
CA SER A 36 2.12 54.23 -15.09
C SER A 36 2.28 54.65 -16.57
N TYR A 37 1.54 55.67 -17.02
CA TYR A 37 1.61 56.20 -18.40
C TYR A 37 2.96 56.84 -18.75
N GLN A 38 3.65 57.41 -17.75
CA GLN A 38 4.97 58.04 -17.97
C GLN A 38 6.09 57.03 -18.27
N ASN A 39 5.97 55.77 -17.84
CA ASN A 39 7.05 54.79 -17.91
C ASN A 39 6.85 53.69 -18.97
N ASP A 40 5.60 53.30 -19.28
CA ASP A 40 5.30 52.35 -20.35
C ASP A 40 3.82 52.44 -20.81
N PRO A 41 3.52 53.16 -21.90
CA PRO A 41 2.15 53.33 -22.38
C PRO A 41 1.51 52.02 -22.87
N PHE A 42 2.29 51.03 -23.31
CA PHE A 42 1.74 49.73 -23.74
C PHE A 42 1.21 48.92 -22.56
N ARG A 43 1.90 48.98 -21.42
CA ARG A 43 1.46 48.32 -20.19
C ARG A 43 0.13 48.88 -19.69
N VAL A 44 -0.07 50.20 -19.74
CA VAL A 44 -1.32 50.84 -19.34
C VAL A 44 -2.48 50.42 -20.25
N VAL A 45 -2.25 50.36 -21.56
CA VAL A 45 -3.26 49.88 -22.53
C VAL A 45 -3.61 48.41 -22.28
N LEU A 46 -2.61 47.57 -21.99
CA LEU A 46 -2.84 46.16 -21.64
C LEU A 46 -3.61 46.01 -20.32
N GLU A 47 -3.23 46.75 -19.27
CA GLU A 47 -3.88 46.72 -17.96
C GLU A 47 -5.33 47.24 -18.03
N LEU A 48 -5.60 48.31 -18.79
CA LEU A 48 -6.96 48.76 -19.08
C LEU A 48 -7.73 47.74 -19.90
N GLY A 49 -7.10 47.12 -20.91
CA GLY A 49 -7.70 46.04 -21.69
C GLY A 49 -8.08 44.84 -20.81
N LEU A 50 -7.21 44.46 -19.86
CA LEU A 50 -7.46 43.40 -18.89
C LEU A 50 -8.53 43.77 -17.87
N ALA A 51 -8.58 45.03 -17.42
CA ALA A 51 -9.61 45.51 -16.50
C ALA A 51 -10.99 45.55 -17.19
N VAL A 52 -11.06 46.05 -18.42
CA VAL A 52 -12.28 46.03 -19.24
C VAL A 52 -12.68 44.58 -19.54
N PHE A 53 -11.73 43.71 -19.85
CA PHE A 53 -11.99 42.28 -20.03
C PHE A 53 -12.51 41.63 -18.75
N ALA A 54 -11.94 41.93 -17.58
CA ALA A 54 -12.37 41.39 -16.29
C ALA A 54 -13.77 41.88 -15.91
N VAL A 55 -14.06 43.17 -16.10
CA VAL A 55 -15.40 43.74 -15.89
C VAL A 55 -16.39 43.12 -16.87
N LYS A 56 -16.04 43.03 -18.16
CA LYS A 56 -16.85 42.34 -19.17
C LYS A 56 -17.05 40.88 -18.82
N TYR A 57 -16.06 40.19 -18.27
CA TYR A 57 -16.15 38.78 -17.87
C TYR A 57 -17.07 38.62 -16.65
N MET A 58 -16.94 39.47 -15.62
CA MET A 58 -17.81 39.43 -14.45
C MET A 58 -19.25 39.83 -14.74
N LEU A 59 -19.46 40.77 -15.67
CA LEU A 59 -20.78 41.24 -16.09
C LEU A 59 -21.36 40.43 -17.25
N SER A 60 -20.53 39.69 -17.99
CA SER A 60 -21.01 38.75 -18.98
C SER A 60 -21.83 37.69 -18.26
N LYS A 61 -23.04 37.43 -18.75
CA LYS A 61 -23.85 36.33 -18.25
C LYS A 61 -22.97 35.10 -18.30
N LYS A 62 -22.66 34.51 -17.13
CA LYS A 62 -22.03 33.19 -17.04
C LYS A 62 -22.71 32.32 -18.08
N TYR A 63 -21.94 31.67 -18.94
CA TYR A 63 -22.46 30.72 -19.90
C TYR A 63 -23.44 29.82 -19.15
N ARG A 64 -24.75 30.05 -19.35
CA ARG A 64 -25.74 29.09 -18.91
C ARG A 64 -25.48 27.94 -19.85
N ILE A 65 -24.84 26.90 -19.33
CA ILE A 65 -25.04 25.56 -19.87
C ILE A 65 -26.55 25.46 -19.94
N ASP A 66 -27.12 25.52 -21.14
CA ASP A 66 -28.52 25.20 -21.32
C ASP A 66 -28.59 23.71 -21.04
N PRO A 67 -28.99 23.28 -19.85
CA PRO A 67 -28.85 21.90 -19.50
C PRO A 67 -30.13 21.22 -19.95
N SER A 68 -30.70 21.57 -21.12
CA SER A 68 -31.99 21.09 -21.64
C SER A 68 -32.90 20.61 -20.50
N HIS A 69 -33.16 21.48 -19.53
CA HIS A 69 -33.89 21.08 -18.33
C HIS A 69 -35.34 20.95 -18.80
N ILE A 70 -35.71 19.73 -19.16
CA ILE A 70 -37.09 19.34 -19.27
C ILE A 70 -37.67 19.68 -17.89
N LYS A 71 -38.53 20.70 -17.83
CA LYS A 71 -39.29 21.00 -16.62
C LYS A 71 -40.35 19.92 -16.49
N LEU A 72 -39.99 18.87 -15.79
CA LEU A 72 -40.90 17.80 -15.41
C LEU A 72 -42.03 18.41 -14.57
N THR A 73 -43.26 18.08 -14.93
CA THR A 73 -44.44 18.30 -14.10
C THR A 73 -44.31 17.50 -12.81
N GLU A 74 -45.01 17.90 -11.73
CA GLU A 74 -45.03 17.13 -10.48
C GLU A 74 -45.42 15.66 -10.71
N LYS A 75 -46.34 15.41 -11.65
CA LYS A 75 -46.74 14.07 -12.07
C LYS A 75 -45.59 13.29 -12.72
N GLU A 76 -44.82 13.91 -13.62
CA GLU A 76 -43.65 13.25 -14.24
C GLU A 76 -42.53 13.00 -13.22
N ILE A 77 -42.37 13.88 -12.23
CA ILE A 77 -41.43 13.63 -11.11
C ILE A 77 -41.90 12.43 -10.29
N ASP A 78 -43.18 12.39 -9.92
CA ASP A 78 -43.75 11.27 -9.16
C ASP A 78 -43.68 9.94 -9.94
N GLU A 79 -43.93 9.97 -11.26
CA GLU A 79 -43.78 8.81 -12.15
C GLU A 79 -42.31 8.36 -12.22
N LEU A 80 -41.36 9.27 -12.41
CA LEU A 80 -39.94 8.95 -12.42
C LEU A 80 -39.44 8.42 -11.07
N VAL A 81 -39.93 8.96 -9.95
CA VAL A 81 -39.59 8.47 -8.61
C VAL A 81 -40.20 7.08 -8.38
N ALA A 82 -41.42 6.83 -8.85
CA ALA A 82 -42.08 5.53 -8.75
C ALA A 82 -41.43 4.47 -9.65
N GLU A 83 -40.95 4.86 -10.84
CA GLU A 83 -40.23 4.00 -11.78
C GLU A 83 -38.75 3.78 -11.40
N TRP A 84 -38.17 4.70 -10.62
CA TRP A 84 -36.77 4.61 -10.22
C TRP A 84 -36.55 3.40 -9.31
N GLN A 85 -35.77 2.44 -9.82
CA GLN A 85 -35.22 1.35 -9.02
C GLN A 85 -33.74 1.64 -8.80
N PRO A 86 -33.28 1.78 -7.53
CA PRO A 86 -31.87 1.89 -7.26
C PRO A 86 -31.15 0.65 -7.81
N GLU A 87 -29.99 0.85 -8.43
CA GLU A 87 -29.12 -0.27 -8.72
C GLU A 87 -28.83 -1.05 -7.43
N PRO A 88 -28.85 -2.39 -7.47
CA PRO A 88 -28.49 -3.19 -6.31
C PRO A 88 -27.14 -2.77 -5.74
N LEU A 89 -27.02 -2.70 -4.40
CA LEU A 89 -25.76 -2.38 -3.71
C LEU A 89 -24.60 -3.31 -4.13
N VAL A 90 -24.94 -4.54 -4.52
CA VAL A 90 -24.01 -5.56 -4.99
C VAL A 90 -24.57 -6.24 -6.22
N GLN A 91 -23.69 -6.50 -7.18
CA GLN A 91 -24.01 -7.34 -8.33
C GLN A 91 -24.17 -8.80 -7.88
N PRO A 92 -24.94 -9.63 -8.62
CA PRO A 92 -25.02 -11.06 -8.35
C PRO A 92 -23.64 -11.71 -8.31
N LEU A 93 -23.41 -12.58 -7.32
CA LEU A 93 -22.15 -13.29 -7.18
C LEU A 93 -21.91 -14.21 -8.38
N SER A 94 -20.72 -14.09 -8.98
CA SER A 94 -20.18 -15.08 -9.91
C SER A 94 -19.99 -16.43 -9.23
N ASP A 95 -19.91 -17.52 -10.00
CA ASP A 95 -19.73 -18.88 -9.48
C ASP A 95 -18.46 -19.02 -8.63
N ILE A 96 -17.39 -18.33 -9.03
CA ILE A 96 -16.15 -18.27 -8.25
C ILE A 96 -16.39 -17.58 -6.92
N GLN A 97 -17.03 -16.41 -6.90
CA GLN A 97 -17.28 -15.68 -5.66
C GLN A 97 -18.16 -16.50 -4.69
N ARG A 98 -19.16 -17.21 -5.19
CA ARG A 98 -19.96 -18.14 -4.37
C ARG A 98 -19.10 -19.23 -3.78
N MET A 99 -18.30 -19.91 -4.61
CA MET A 99 -17.36 -20.94 -4.15
C MET A 99 -16.40 -20.39 -3.08
N GLU A 100 -15.90 -19.17 -3.25
CA GLU A 100 -14.96 -18.57 -2.31
C GLU A 100 -15.60 -18.30 -0.95
N LEU A 101 -16.85 -17.82 -0.93
CA LEU A 101 -17.60 -17.60 0.31
C LEU A 101 -17.92 -18.93 1.00
N GLU A 102 -18.42 -19.91 0.26
CA GLU A 102 -18.79 -21.23 0.78
C GLU A 102 -17.59 -22.00 1.35
N LYS A 103 -16.41 -21.87 0.75
CA LYS A 103 -15.19 -22.60 1.16
C LYS A 103 -14.35 -21.89 2.21
N THR A 104 -14.80 -20.76 2.74
CA THR A 104 -14.08 -20.04 3.80
C THR A 104 -14.02 -20.88 5.07
N GLN A 105 -12.81 -21.29 5.47
CA GLN A 105 -12.59 -22.09 6.67
C GLN A 105 -12.62 -21.21 7.93
N VAL A 106 -13.33 -21.67 8.96
CA VAL A 106 -13.38 -21.03 10.27
C VAL A 106 -12.61 -21.88 11.27
N ILE A 107 -11.76 -21.25 12.08
CA ILE A 107 -10.95 -21.91 13.10
C ILE A 107 -11.69 -21.89 14.43
N ALA A 108 -11.75 -23.06 15.08
CA ALA A 108 -12.29 -23.21 16.42
C ALA A 108 -11.16 -23.15 17.45
N GLY A 109 -11.17 -22.14 18.32
CA GLY A 109 -10.14 -21.93 19.35
C GLY A 109 -8.96 -21.09 18.84
N HIS A 110 -7.76 -21.39 19.34
CA HIS A 110 -6.56 -20.62 19.01
C HIS A 110 -5.93 -21.06 17.68
N GLN A 111 -5.20 -20.14 17.06
CA GLN A 111 -4.35 -20.41 15.89
C GLN A 111 -3.13 -21.25 16.27
N GLY A 112 -2.42 -21.81 15.29
CA GLY A 112 -1.17 -22.55 15.55
C GLY A 112 -0.71 -23.35 14.35
N PRO A 113 0.24 -24.29 14.55
CA PRO A 113 0.68 -25.22 13.52
C PRO A 113 -0.41 -26.17 13.05
N LYS A 114 -1.30 -26.59 13.95
CA LYS A 114 -2.38 -27.56 13.67
C LYS A 114 -3.73 -27.07 14.24
N PRO A 115 -4.31 -25.95 13.78
CA PRO A 115 -5.57 -25.43 14.28
C PRO A 115 -6.72 -26.40 14.01
N LYS A 116 -7.72 -26.36 14.90
CA LYS A 116 -8.97 -27.13 14.74
C LYS A 116 -9.93 -26.38 13.84
N MET A 117 -10.43 -27.03 12.78
CA MET A 117 -11.45 -26.42 11.92
C MET A 117 -12.83 -26.56 12.55
N LEU A 118 -13.63 -25.49 12.52
CA LEU A 118 -15.00 -25.49 13.02
C LEU A 118 -15.91 -26.42 12.22
N SER A 119 -15.75 -26.42 10.88
CA SER A 119 -16.57 -27.18 9.95
C SER A 119 -16.38 -28.70 10.07
N SER A 120 -15.13 -29.16 10.15
CA SER A 120 -14.79 -30.59 10.15
C SER A 120 -14.44 -31.16 11.53
N GLY A 121 -14.18 -30.30 12.52
CA GLY A 121 -13.69 -30.71 13.85
C GLY A 121 -12.26 -31.27 13.86
N LYS A 122 -11.59 -31.34 12.70
CA LYS A 122 -10.23 -31.91 12.55
C LYS A 122 -9.15 -30.86 12.74
N ASN A 123 -7.99 -31.30 13.21
CA ASN A 123 -6.78 -30.50 13.24
C ASN A 123 -6.04 -30.63 11.90
N LEU A 124 -5.80 -29.50 11.23
CA LEU A 124 -5.11 -29.47 9.93
C LEU A 124 -3.77 -28.75 10.05
N LEU A 125 -2.71 -29.24 9.39
CA LEU A 125 -1.43 -28.55 9.35
C LEU A 125 -1.56 -27.23 8.58
N ASN A 126 -1.34 -26.11 9.26
CA ASN A 126 -1.52 -24.78 8.70
C ASN A 126 -0.26 -24.28 7.99
N LEU A 127 -0.33 -24.23 6.67
CA LEU A 127 0.71 -23.66 5.82
C LEU A 127 0.21 -22.38 5.11
N ALA A 128 -0.89 -21.80 5.57
CA ALA A 128 -1.49 -20.59 5.01
C ALA A 128 -1.25 -19.33 5.87
N SER A 129 -0.85 -19.51 7.13
CA SER A 129 -0.65 -18.42 8.09
C SER A 129 0.74 -17.80 7.99
N THR A 130 0.81 -16.48 8.12
CA THR A 130 2.04 -15.68 8.21
C THR A 130 2.62 -15.63 9.63
N ASN A 131 2.26 -16.57 10.51
CA ASN A 131 2.84 -16.73 11.84
C ASN A 131 4.23 -17.41 11.75
N PHE A 132 5.17 -16.76 11.07
CA PHE A 132 6.45 -17.35 10.69
C PHE A 132 7.28 -17.88 11.87
N LEU A 133 7.22 -17.22 13.02
CA LEU A 133 8.01 -17.59 14.20
C LEU A 133 7.22 -18.39 15.25
N GLY A 134 5.91 -18.57 15.05
CA GLY A 134 5.07 -19.34 15.96
C GLY A 134 4.68 -18.62 17.26
N TYR A 135 4.92 -17.31 17.36
CA TYR A 135 4.73 -16.54 18.60
C TYR A 135 3.29 -16.46 19.12
N ILE A 136 2.28 -16.69 18.27
CA ILE A 136 0.87 -16.68 18.69
C ILE A 136 0.59 -17.63 19.89
N ASN A 137 1.32 -18.74 20.00
CA ASN A 137 1.15 -19.71 21.09
C ASN A 137 2.32 -19.70 22.10
N ASN A 138 3.17 -18.69 22.09
CA ASN A 138 4.24 -18.58 23.06
C ASN A 138 3.67 -18.26 24.46
N GLU A 139 4.01 -19.07 25.46
CA GLU A 139 3.48 -18.92 26.83
C GLU A 139 3.94 -17.62 27.50
N ASP A 140 5.20 -17.21 27.29
CA ASP A 140 5.75 -15.98 27.88
C ASP A 140 4.99 -14.75 27.34
N ILE A 141 4.74 -14.69 26.03
CA ILE A 141 3.96 -13.63 25.39
C ILE A 141 2.51 -13.64 25.89
N LYS A 142 1.88 -14.82 26.04
CA LYS A 142 0.50 -14.93 26.55
C LYS A 142 0.37 -14.42 27.98
N GLU A 143 1.31 -14.77 28.86
CA GLU A 143 1.29 -14.29 30.24
C GLU A 143 1.45 -12.76 30.29
N LYS A 144 2.36 -12.20 29.48
CA LYS A 144 2.52 -10.75 29.34
C LYS A 144 1.26 -10.08 28.81
N ALA A 145 0.54 -10.72 27.88
CA ALA A 145 -0.73 -10.21 27.39
C ALA A 145 -1.80 -10.17 28.49
N ILE A 146 -1.90 -11.22 29.31
CA ILE A 146 -2.85 -11.30 30.43
C ILE A 146 -2.54 -10.24 31.49
N GLU A 147 -1.26 -10.08 31.85
CA GLU A 147 -0.79 -9.04 32.77
C GLU A 147 -1.16 -7.64 32.24
N THR A 148 -0.88 -7.38 30.95
CA THR A 148 -1.18 -6.10 30.32
C THR A 148 -2.68 -5.83 30.28
N LEU A 149 -3.49 -6.85 29.97
CA LEU A 149 -4.95 -6.73 29.95
C LEU A 149 -5.51 -6.31 31.32
N ARG A 150 -4.96 -6.86 32.41
CA ARG A 150 -5.36 -6.50 33.79
C ARG A 150 -4.98 -5.06 34.14
N ASN A 151 -3.84 -4.58 33.65
CA ASN A 151 -3.32 -3.25 34.01
C ASN A 151 -3.85 -2.12 33.12
N TYR A 152 -4.08 -2.37 31.82
CA TYR A 152 -4.41 -1.36 30.82
C TYR A 152 -5.81 -1.49 30.22
N GLY A 153 -6.52 -2.60 30.49
CA GLY A 153 -7.83 -2.87 29.91
C GLY A 153 -7.78 -3.32 28.45
N VAL A 154 -8.96 -3.39 27.82
CA VAL A 154 -9.15 -4.05 26.52
C VAL A 154 -8.68 -3.19 25.33
N GLY A 155 -8.80 -1.87 25.40
CA GLY A 155 -8.50 -1.00 24.27
C GLY A 155 -8.45 0.48 24.62
N SER A 156 -7.93 1.28 23.70
CA SER A 156 -7.68 2.72 23.89
C SER A 156 -8.92 3.60 23.71
N CYS A 157 -9.91 3.16 22.92
CA CYS A 157 -11.10 3.94 22.51
C CYS A 157 -10.79 5.36 21.99
N GLY A 158 -9.56 5.59 21.52
CA GLY A 158 -9.07 6.92 21.19
C GLY A 158 -7.92 6.88 20.20
N PRO A 159 -7.82 7.87 19.29
CA PRO A 159 -6.70 7.97 18.38
C PRO A 159 -5.37 8.31 19.07
N PRO A 160 -4.22 7.78 18.59
CA PRO A 160 -2.90 8.06 19.14
C PRO A 160 -2.57 9.55 19.27
N GLY A 161 -2.95 10.36 18.28
CA GLY A 161 -2.63 11.80 18.23
C GLY A 161 -3.36 12.68 19.27
N PHE A 162 -4.24 12.09 20.09
CA PHE A 162 -5.05 12.81 21.07
C PHE A 162 -4.88 12.17 22.46
N TYR A 163 -5.74 11.20 22.80
CA TYR A 163 -5.79 10.57 24.13
C TYR A 163 -5.67 9.03 24.08
N GLY A 164 -5.28 8.46 22.93
CA GLY A 164 -5.15 7.00 22.75
C GLY A 164 -3.75 6.43 22.99
N THR A 165 -2.73 7.28 23.17
CA THR A 165 -1.35 6.82 23.33
C THR A 165 -1.06 6.44 24.78
N LEU A 166 -0.63 5.19 24.98
CA LEU A 166 -0.16 4.65 26.26
C LEU A 166 1.37 4.54 26.24
N ASP A 167 1.98 4.44 27.41
CA ASP A 167 3.42 4.26 27.59
C ASP A 167 3.96 3.02 26.84
N VAL A 168 3.22 1.92 26.84
CA VAL A 168 3.57 0.69 26.10
C VAL A 168 3.68 0.89 24.59
N HIS A 169 2.93 1.84 24.02
CA HIS A 169 3.03 2.18 22.59
C HIS A 169 4.38 2.85 22.30
N ILE A 170 4.80 3.76 23.17
CA ILE A 170 6.08 4.46 23.06
C ILE A 170 7.25 3.51 23.30
N ASN A 171 7.10 2.54 24.21
CA ASN A 171 8.09 1.50 24.44
C ASN A 171 8.26 0.63 23.19
N LEU A 172 7.16 0.18 22.58
CA LEU A 172 7.23 -0.57 21.32
C LEU A 172 7.88 0.21 20.18
N GLU A 173 7.56 1.51 20.03
CA GLU A 173 8.23 2.37 19.05
C GLU A 173 9.75 2.41 19.27
N LYS A 174 10.21 2.48 20.52
CA LYS A 174 11.64 2.43 20.87
C LYS A 174 12.25 1.06 20.60
N ASP A 175 11.55 -0.03 20.91
CA ASP A 175 12.02 -1.40 20.68
C ASP A 175 12.21 -1.67 19.19
N ILE A 176 11.25 -1.27 18.35
CA ILE A 176 11.38 -1.40 16.89
C ILE A 176 12.54 -0.54 16.37
N ALA A 177 12.67 0.71 16.83
CA ALA A 177 13.75 1.60 16.42
C ALA A 177 15.14 1.03 16.81
N ARG A 178 15.27 0.51 18.04
CA ARG A 178 16.47 -0.17 18.54
C ARG A 178 16.80 -1.39 17.70
N PHE A 179 15.80 -2.25 17.47
CA PHE A 179 15.97 -3.50 16.75
C PHE A 179 16.42 -3.27 15.31
N LEU A 180 15.82 -2.30 14.61
CA LEU A 180 16.22 -1.91 13.26
C LEU A 180 17.53 -1.15 13.23
N GLY A 181 17.85 -0.34 14.23
CA GLY A 181 18.97 0.61 14.21
C GLY A 181 18.62 1.96 13.54
N THR A 182 17.35 2.34 13.56
CA THR A 182 16.84 3.64 13.08
C THR A 182 16.77 4.67 14.22
N GLU A 183 16.49 5.93 13.90
CA GLU A 183 16.42 6.98 14.92
C GLU A 183 15.10 6.95 15.69
N LYS A 184 13.98 6.83 14.97
CA LYS A 184 12.64 6.74 15.54
C LYS A 184 11.76 5.79 14.72
N THR A 185 10.68 5.37 15.36
CA THR A 185 9.58 4.62 14.75
C THR A 185 8.25 5.22 15.18
N ILE A 186 7.24 5.13 14.31
CA ILE A 186 5.83 5.36 14.61
C ILE A 186 5.04 4.08 14.36
N ILE A 187 4.10 3.74 15.25
CA ILE A 187 3.22 2.58 15.08
C ILE A 187 1.82 2.98 14.60
N TYR A 188 1.19 2.09 13.85
CA TYR A 188 -0.18 2.15 13.32
C TYR A 188 -0.94 0.91 13.76
N SER A 189 -2.24 1.04 14.01
CA SER A 189 -3.08 -0.07 14.53
C SER A 189 -3.51 -1.08 13.46
N GLN A 190 -3.46 -0.71 12.18
CA GLN A 190 -4.01 -1.48 11.05
C GLN A 190 -2.93 -1.70 9.99
N ASN A 191 -2.61 -2.96 9.69
CA ASN A 191 -1.51 -3.33 8.79
C ASN A 191 -1.70 -2.77 7.38
N PHE A 192 -2.84 -3.10 6.74
CA PHE A 192 -3.14 -2.68 5.37
C PHE A 192 -3.14 -1.15 5.18
N SER A 193 -3.64 -0.42 6.19
CA SER A 193 -3.71 1.04 6.15
C SER A 193 -2.37 1.73 6.45
N THR A 194 -1.37 0.99 6.95
CA THR A 194 -0.07 1.56 7.36
C THR A 194 0.64 2.17 6.15
N ILE A 195 1.04 1.35 5.18
CA ILE A 195 1.84 1.86 4.04
C ILE A 195 1.08 2.84 3.15
N SER A 196 -0.24 2.62 2.99
CA SER A 196 -1.07 3.56 2.23
C SER A 196 -1.15 4.92 2.91
N SER A 197 -1.22 4.97 4.25
CA SER A 197 -1.14 6.20 5.03
C SER A 197 0.27 6.81 5.01
N VAL A 198 1.34 6.01 5.02
CA VAL A 198 2.73 6.50 4.94
C VAL A 198 2.94 7.20 3.61
N ILE A 199 2.63 6.54 2.49
CA ILE A 199 2.78 7.10 1.14
C ILE A 199 2.01 8.42 1.04
N ALA A 200 0.73 8.41 1.46
CA ALA A 200 -0.11 9.59 1.41
C ALA A 200 0.35 10.71 2.35
N ALA A 201 1.09 10.45 3.44
CA ALA A 201 1.62 11.49 4.33
C ALA A 201 2.69 12.35 3.66
N PHE A 202 3.53 11.76 2.79
CA PHE A 202 4.69 12.43 2.19
C PHE A 202 4.50 12.86 0.74
N LEU A 203 3.72 12.10 -0.03
CA LEU A 203 3.56 12.28 -1.47
C LEU A 203 2.16 12.82 -1.77
N LYS A 204 2.10 13.92 -2.53
CA LYS A 204 0.88 14.62 -2.92
C LYS A 204 0.85 14.86 -4.44
N ARG A 205 -0.23 15.46 -4.91
CA ARG A 205 -0.36 15.93 -6.29
C ARG A 205 0.87 16.76 -6.70
N GLY A 206 1.51 16.34 -7.79
CA GLY A 206 2.71 16.98 -8.33
C GLY A 206 4.00 16.24 -7.99
N ASP A 207 4.04 15.41 -6.95
CA ASP A 207 5.18 14.56 -6.63
C ASP A 207 5.25 13.34 -7.56
N ILE A 208 6.38 12.63 -7.59
CA ILE A 208 6.63 11.47 -8.45
C ILE A 208 6.89 10.22 -7.62
N ILE A 209 6.20 9.13 -7.95
CA ILE A 209 6.44 7.80 -7.40
C ILE A 209 6.90 6.89 -8.53
N VAL A 210 8.01 6.19 -8.32
CA VAL A 210 8.45 5.07 -9.17
C VAL A 210 8.26 3.79 -8.37
N ALA A 211 7.28 2.97 -8.74
CA ALA A 211 6.90 1.78 -7.97
C ALA A 211 7.10 0.49 -8.77
N ASP A 212 7.47 -0.57 -8.08
CA ASP A 212 7.56 -1.92 -8.64
C ASP A 212 6.14 -2.45 -8.94
N ASP A 213 5.87 -2.92 -10.15
CA ASP A 213 4.54 -3.40 -10.55
C ASP A 213 4.12 -4.73 -9.89
N GLY A 214 5.02 -5.39 -9.16
CA GLY A 214 4.74 -6.55 -8.32
C GLY A 214 4.31 -6.22 -6.88
N CYS A 215 4.32 -4.94 -6.49
CA CYS A 215 3.95 -4.49 -5.15
C CYS A 215 2.54 -4.92 -4.71
N ASN A 216 2.40 -5.20 -3.42
CA ASN A 216 1.17 -5.59 -2.77
C ASN A 216 0.05 -4.54 -2.91
N PHE A 217 -1.17 -4.99 -2.68
CA PHE A 217 -2.36 -4.16 -2.88
C PHE A 217 -2.39 -2.90 -1.99
N ALA A 218 -1.80 -2.93 -0.80
CA ALA A 218 -1.75 -1.78 0.10
C ALA A 218 -0.89 -0.65 -0.48
N ILE A 219 0.25 -0.98 -1.09
CA ILE A 219 1.09 -0.02 -1.83
C ILE A 219 0.31 0.55 -3.03
N GLN A 220 -0.37 -0.31 -3.82
CA GLN A 220 -1.17 0.15 -4.95
C GLN A 220 -2.26 1.15 -4.51
N LYS A 221 -2.90 0.93 -3.36
CA LYS A 221 -3.87 1.89 -2.81
C LYS A 221 -3.20 3.16 -2.28
N GLY A 222 -2.03 3.05 -1.66
CA GLY A 222 -1.23 4.21 -1.25
C GLY A 222 -0.88 5.14 -2.41
N THR A 223 -0.42 4.58 -3.53
CA THR A 223 -0.11 5.36 -4.72
C THR A 223 -1.35 6.04 -5.31
N GLN A 224 -2.50 5.34 -5.38
CA GLN A 224 -3.78 5.90 -5.82
C GLN A 224 -4.24 7.07 -4.92
N ILE A 225 -4.21 6.89 -3.59
CA ILE A 225 -4.65 7.89 -2.62
C ILE A 225 -3.74 9.12 -2.62
N SER A 226 -2.44 8.95 -2.89
CA SER A 226 -1.47 10.06 -2.96
C SER A 226 -1.78 11.10 -4.04
N ARG A 227 -2.46 10.69 -5.13
CA ARG A 227 -2.69 11.49 -6.34
C ARG A 227 -1.39 12.02 -6.99
N SER A 228 -0.27 11.35 -6.74
CA SER A 228 1.04 11.66 -7.32
C SER A 228 1.13 11.20 -8.78
N ASN A 229 2.16 11.64 -9.50
CA ASN A 229 2.50 11.08 -10.81
C ASN A 229 3.21 9.74 -10.62
N ILE A 230 2.52 8.65 -10.93
CA ILE A 230 3.02 7.29 -10.73
C ILE A 230 3.64 6.78 -12.03
N LYS A 231 4.86 6.26 -11.93
CA LYS A 231 5.56 5.53 -12.97
C LYS A 231 5.84 4.14 -12.44
N TRP A 232 5.56 3.12 -13.24
CA TRP A 232 5.80 1.73 -12.86
C TRP A 232 7.03 1.22 -13.58
N PHE A 233 7.81 0.39 -12.92
CA PHE A 233 8.84 -0.43 -13.53
C PHE A 233 8.48 -1.91 -13.35
N LYS A 234 8.94 -2.74 -14.29
CA LYS A 234 8.69 -4.17 -14.27
C LYS A 234 9.22 -4.81 -12.99
N HIS A 235 8.42 -5.69 -12.42
CA HIS A 235 8.73 -6.37 -11.18
C HIS A 235 10.15 -6.93 -11.14
N ASN A 236 10.89 -6.49 -10.14
CA ASN A 236 12.25 -6.92 -9.83
C ASN A 236 13.30 -6.66 -10.95
N ASP A 237 12.98 -5.81 -11.94
CA ASP A 237 13.85 -5.49 -13.08
C ASP A 237 14.56 -4.13 -12.89
N MET A 238 15.83 -4.19 -12.48
CA MET A 238 16.64 -2.99 -12.23
C MET A 238 17.01 -2.22 -13.50
N ALA A 239 17.07 -2.90 -14.66
CA ALA A 239 17.33 -2.22 -15.93
C ALA A 239 16.10 -1.41 -16.36
N ASP A 240 14.90 -1.95 -16.13
CA ASP A 240 13.66 -1.22 -16.37
C ASP A 240 13.46 -0.07 -15.37
N LEU A 241 13.80 -0.27 -14.09
CA LEU A 241 13.84 0.80 -13.09
C LEU A 241 14.74 1.94 -13.56
N GLU A 242 15.98 1.65 -13.96
CA GLU A 242 16.92 2.66 -14.46
C GLU A 242 16.38 3.39 -15.69
N ARG A 243 15.80 2.65 -16.65
CA ARG A 243 15.15 3.23 -17.84
C ARG A 243 14.05 4.23 -17.47
N VAL A 244 13.21 3.89 -16.48
CA VAL A 244 12.14 4.77 -15.99
C VAL A 244 12.72 6.02 -15.31
N LEU A 245 13.73 5.87 -14.46
CA LEU A 245 14.40 6.99 -13.79
C LEU A 245 15.06 7.95 -14.80
N GLU A 246 15.69 7.42 -15.85
CA GLU A 246 16.26 8.22 -16.94
C GLU A 246 15.21 8.98 -17.72
N SER A 247 14.06 8.36 -18.04
CA SER A 247 12.95 9.03 -18.71
C SER A 247 12.48 10.23 -17.90
N ILE A 248 12.28 10.06 -16.59
CA ILE A 248 11.85 11.14 -15.70
C ILE A 248 12.91 12.24 -15.61
N LYS A 249 14.20 11.88 -15.57
CA LYS A 249 15.30 12.86 -15.58
C LYS A 249 15.26 13.71 -16.86
N LYS A 250 15.07 13.09 -18.03
CA LYS A 250 14.94 13.79 -19.32
C LYS A 250 13.70 14.70 -19.36
N GLU A 251 12.55 14.19 -18.91
CA GLU A 251 11.28 14.95 -18.83
C GLU A 251 11.39 16.17 -17.90
N THR A 252 12.17 16.06 -16.82
CA THR A 252 12.29 17.14 -15.82
C THR A 252 13.37 18.17 -16.17
N ALA A 253 14.40 17.78 -16.94
CA ALA A 253 15.44 18.69 -17.43
C ALA A 253 14.93 19.78 -18.37
N THR A 254 13.84 19.52 -19.11
CA THR A 254 13.24 20.50 -20.04
C THR A 254 12.39 21.55 -19.34
N SER A 255 12.04 21.35 -18.07
CA SER A 255 11.10 22.19 -17.33
C SER A 255 11.82 23.21 -16.43
N LYS A 256 12.36 24.28 -17.01
CA LYS A 256 13.15 25.32 -16.29
C LYS A 256 12.42 26.08 -15.17
N LYS A 257 11.11 25.89 -14.98
CA LYS A 257 10.27 26.67 -14.04
C LYS A 257 9.51 25.83 -13.01
N ARG A 258 9.77 24.52 -12.88
CA ARG A 258 9.04 23.69 -11.91
C ARG A 258 9.74 23.69 -10.54
N PRO A 259 8.98 23.79 -9.43
CA PRO A 259 9.53 23.60 -8.10
C PRO A 259 10.15 22.21 -7.95
N LEU A 260 11.14 22.11 -7.06
CA LEU A 260 11.80 20.83 -6.76
C LEU A 260 10.74 19.80 -6.35
N THR A 261 10.56 18.78 -7.18
CA THR A 261 9.54 17.76 -7.00
C THR A 261 10.05 16.68 -6.05
N ARG A 262 9.23 16.23 -5.09
CA ARG A 262 9.60 15.06 -4.27
C ARG A 262 9.51 13.81 -5.13
N ARG A 263 10.49 12.91 -4.98
CA ARG A 263 10.61 11.70 -5.79
C ARG A 263 10.94 10.51 -4.91
N PHE A 264 10.14 9.45 -5.03
CA PHE A 264 10.31 8.23 -4.25
C PHE A 264 10.34 7.01 -5.15
N ILE A 265 11.19 6.05 -4.81
CA ILE A 265 11.12 4.67 -5.24
C ILE A 265 10.35 3.91 -4.15
N VAL A 266 9.38 3.09 -4.54
CA VAL A 266 8.57 2.28 -3.61
C VAL A 266 8.66 0.81 -4.02
N THR A 267 9.03 -0.05 -3.08
CA THR A 267 9.18 -1.50 -3.30
C THR A 267 8.88 -2.27 -2.02
N GLU A 268 8.53 -3.54 -2.16
CA GLU A 268 8.62 -4.51 -1.06
C GLU A 268 10.05 -5.04 -0.91
N GLY A 269 10.39 -5.50 0.30
CA GLY A 269 11.62 -6.22 0.56
C GLY A 269 11.48 -7.70 0.19
N LEU A 270 10.55 -8.39 0.84
CA LEU A 270 10.07 -9.71 0.42
C LEU A 270 8.65 -9.56 -0.14
N PHE A 271 8.48 -9.79 -1.44
CA PHE A 271 7.20 -9.53 -2.11
C PHE A 271 6.12 -10.52 -1.68
N GLN A 272 4.99 -10.01 -1.19
CA GLN A 272 3.87 -10.83 -0.72
C GLN A 272 3.27 -11.74 -1.81
N ASN A 273 3.37 -11.32 -3.08
CA ASN A 273 2.67 -11.91 -4.22
C ASN A 273 3.51 -12.91 -5.01
N TYR A 274 4.83 -12.89 -4.81
CA TYR A 274 5.80 -13.66 -5.59
C TYR A 274 6.76 -14.44 -4.69
N GLY A 275 7.02 -13.94 -3.47
CA GLY A 275 7.94 -14.54 -2.50
C GLY A 275 9.41 -14.41 -2.90
N ASP A 276 9.74 -13.50 -3.81
CA ASP A 276 11.10 -13.13 -4.17
C ASP A 276 11.56 -11.88 -3.39
N ILE A 277 12.87 -11.67 -3.37
CA ILE A 277 13.55 -10.65 -2.59
C ILE A 277 14.03 -9.54 -3.53
N ALA A 278 13.75 -8.29 -3.19
CA ALA A 278 14.21 -7.15 -3.97
C ALA A 278 15.75 -6.99 -3.88
N PRO A 279 16.45 -6.65 -4.99
CA PRO A 279 17.88 -6.35 -5.02
C PRO A 279 18.13 -4.95 -4.44
N LEU A 280 18.00 -4.85 -3.11
CA LEU A 280 18.06 -3.58 -2.39
C LEU A 280 19.40 -2.85 -2.64
N ASP A 281 20.50 -3.57 -2.79
CA ASP A 281 21.81 -3.00 -3.14
C ASP A 281 21.75 -2.17 -4.44
N LYS A 282 21.12 -2.70 -5.48
CA LYS A 282 20.94 -2.03 -6.79
C LYS A 282 19.94 -0.89 -6.72
N ILE A 283 18.84 -1.07 -6.00
CA ILE A 283 17.86 -0.01 -5.77
C ILE A 283 18.53 1.17 -5.06
N MET A 284 19.39 0.91 -4.06
CA MET A 284 20.13 1.94 -3.34
C MET A 284 21.18 2.62 -4.22
N GLU A 285 21.85 1.89 -5.11
CA GLU A 285 22.74 2.48 -6.13
C GLU A 285 22.00 3.49 -7.03
N LEU A 286 20.85 3.06 -7.57
CA LEU A 286 20.01 3.88 -8.45
C LEU A 286 19.39 5.08 -7.72
N LYS A 287 18.96 4.89 -6.47
CA LYS A 287 18.48 5.95 -5.59
C LYS A 287 19.49 7.10 -5.52
N GLU A 288 20.76 6.78 -5.24
CA GLU A 288 21.81 7.79 -5.08
C GLU A 288 22.21 8.44 -6.40
N LYS A 289 22.23 7.66 -7.49
CA LYS A 289 22.52 8.15 -8.85
C LYS A 289 21.48 9.16 -9.34
N TYR A 290 20.20 8.89 -9.11
CA TYR A 290 19.10 9.71 -9.61
C TYR A 290 18.47 10.66 -8.56
N LYS A 291 18.96 10.63 -7.31
CA LYS A 291 18.52 11.48 -6.18
C LYS A 291 17.06 11.27 -5.78
N TYR A 292 16.69 10.01 -5.59
CA TYR A 292 15.37 9.59 -5.09
C TYR A 292 15.42 9.29 -3.59
N ARG A 293 14.25 9.24 -2.96
CA ARG A 293 14.07 8.59 -1.65
C ARG A 293 13.54 7.17 -1.84
N VAL A 294 13.65 6.31 -0.84
CA VAL A 294 13.12 4.94 -0.88
C VAL A 294 12.13 4.73 0.28
N ILE A 295 10.94 4.25 -0.06
CA ILE A 295 10.02 3.59 0.88
C ILE A 295 10.16 2.09 0.65
N LEU A 296 10.66 1.38 1.65
CA LEU A 296 10.85 -0.07 1.63
C LEU A 296 9.82 -0.72 2.54
N ASP A 297 8.94 -1.55 1.98
CA ASP A 297 7.97 -2.35 2.73
C ASP A 297 8.59 -3.70 3.14
N GLU A 298 8.94 -3.81 4.42
CA GLU A 298 9.51 -4.99 5.05
C GLU A 298 8.45 -5.82 5.81
N SER A 299 7.16 -5.68 5.49
CA SER A 299 6.08 -6.39 6.18
C SER A 299 6.23 -7.92 6.22
N ASN A 300 6.87 -8.50 5.20
CA ASN A 300 7.12 -9.94 5.10
C ASN A 300 8.59 -10.33 5.29
N SER A 301 9.48 -9.38 5.57
CA SER A 301 10.92 -9.62 5.75
C SER A 301 11.42 -9.22 7.13
N PHE A 302 10.78 -8.26 7.79
CA PHE A 302 11.01 -7.91 9.19
C PHE A 302 10.69 -9.10 10.11
N GLY A 303 11.62 -9.43 11.01
CA GLY A 303 11.58 -10.60 11.88
C GLY A 303 11.84 -11.92 11.16
N ILE A 304 12.15 -11.91 9.86
CA ILE A 304 12.16 -13.10 9.01
C ILE A 304 13.49 -13.26 8.25
N LEU A 305 13.92 -12.20 7.56
CA LEU A 305 15.14 -12.19 6.76
C LEU A 305 16.29 -11.50 7.50
N GLY A 306 17.51 -11.89 7.15
CA GLY A 306 18.72 -11.43 7.81
C GLY A 306 19.12 -12.34 8.99
N LYS A 307 20.39 -12.25 9.38
CA LYS A 307 20.95 -13.11 10.43
C LYS A 307 20.21 -13.00 11.76
N ASN A 308 19.76 -11.79 12.12
CA ASN A 308 19.04 -11.50 13.34
C ASN A 308 17.58 -11.12 13.07
N GLY A 309 17.08 -11.32 11.84
CA GLY A 309 15.70 -11.00 11.47
C GLY A 309 15.43 -9.52 11.24
N ARG A 310 16.44 -8.68 10.95
CA ARG A 310 16.24 -7.22 10.76
C ARG A 310 15.68 -6.84 9.39
N GLY A 311 15.55 -7.79 8.47
CA GLY A 311 15.06 -7.55 7.12
C GLY A 311 16.17 -7.40 6.07
N LEU A 312 15.82 -6.87 4.90
CA LEU A 312 16.72 -6.77 3.75
C LEU A 312 17.94 -5.89 4.01
N THR A 313 17.79 -4.83 4.81
CA THR A 313 18.92 -3.97 5.15
C THR A 313 20.07 -4.78 5.77
N GLU A 314 19.75 -5.77 6.61
CA GLU A 314 20.74 -6.70 7.16
C GLU A 314 21.24 -7.72 6.14
N VAL A 315 20.36 -8.27 5.27
CA VAL A 315 20.74 -9.21 4.20
C VAL A 315 21.83 -8.62 3.30
N PHE A 316 21.68 -7.35 2.90
CA PHE A 316 22.61 -6.66 2.01
C PHE A 316 23.69 -5.86 2.73
N ASN A 317 23.77 -5.93 4.07
CA ASN A 317 24.70 -5.17 4.89
C ASN A 317 24.63 -3.64 4.62
N ILE A 318 23.41 -3.13 4.43
CA ILE A 318 23.13 -1.72 4.20
C ILE A 318 22.68 -1.11 5.52
N SER A 319 23.28 0.03 5.89
CA SER A 319 22.80 0.75 7.07
C SER A 319 21.33 1.15 6.88
N PRO A 320 20.43 0.81 7.83
CA PRO A 320 18.99 1.13 7.75
C PRO A 320 18.76 2.65 7.63
N LYS A 321 19.68 3.46 8.15
CA LYS A 321 19.65 4.93 8.06
C LYS A 321 19.77 5.45 6.62
N ARG A 322 20.22 4.62 5.66
CA ARG A 322 20.25 4.96 4.24
C ARG A 322 18.90 4.79 3.56
N VAL A 323 17.99 4.01 4.13
CA VAL A 323 16.61 3.87 3.64
C VAL A 323 15.76 4.95 4.29
N ASP A 324 15.06 5.77 3.50
CA ASP A 324 14.37 6.94 4.06
C ASP A 324 13.19 6.55 4.94
N MET A 325 12.47 5.49 4.57
CA MET A 325 11.32 4.97 5.28
C MET A 325 11.31 3.44 5.18
N ILE A 326 11.41 2.77 6.33
CA ILE A 326 11.21 1.33 6.46
C ILE A 326 9.82 1.12 7.05
N VAL A 327 8.91 0.59 6.25
CA VAL A 327 7.54 0.26 6.67
C VAL A 327 7.50 -1.23 6.97
N GLY A 328 6.83 -1.65 8.03
CA GLY A 328 6.73 -3.07 8.36
C GLY A 328 5.43 -3.42 9.05
N SER A 329 5.16 -4.73 9.14
CA SER A 329 3.97 -5.29 9.76
C SER A 329 4.32 -5.91 11.11
N MET A 330 3.45 -5.72 12.09
CA MET A 330 3.51 -6.46 13.36
C MET A 330 2.56 -7.66 13.36
N ALA A 331 1.69 -7.77 12.35
CA ALA A 331 0.70 -8.85 12.21
C ALA A 331 1.29 -10.15 11.63
N THR A 332 2.57 -10.14 11.24
CA THR A 332 3.28 -11.30 10.69
C THR A 332 4.21 -11.91 11.75
N ALA A 333 5.46 -11.47 11.81
CA ALA A 333 6.50 -12.06 12.65
C ALA A 333 6.36 -11.76 14.15
N LEU A 334 5.61 -10.71 14.54
CA LEU A 334 5.61 -10.19 15.92
C LEU A 334 4.39 -10.58 16.77
N SER A 335 3.47 -11.41 16.26
CA SER A 335 2.25 -11.79 17.00
C SER A 335 1.43 -10.59 17.54
N GLY A 336 1.57 -9.41 16.91
CA GLY A 336 0.81 -8.21 17.20
C GLY A 336 -0.27 -7.95 16.15
N THR A 337 -0.67 -6.70 16.03
CA THR A 337 -1.49 -6.21 14.91
C THR A 337 -0.88 -4.92 14.38
N GLY A 338 -1.38 -4.43 13.25
CA GLY A 338 -0.92 -3.15 12.73
C GLY A 338 0.43 -3.19 12.02
N GLY A 339 1.04 -2.03 11.90
CA GLY A 339 2.31 -1.84 11.22
C GLY A 339 3.07 -0.65 11.76
N PHE A 340 4.29 -0.43 11.30
CA PHE A 340 5.14 0.66 11.74
C PHE A 340 5.81 1.34 10.56
N CYS A 341 6.29 2.56 10.78
CA CYS A 341 7.19 3.26 9.88
C CYS A 341 8.39 3.76 10.67
N ALA A 342 9.58 3.31 10.30
CA ALA A 342 10.84 3.63 10.94
C ALA A 342 11.71 4.49 10.00
N GLY A 343 12.42 5.46 10.57
CA GLY A 343 13.22 6.41 9.81
C GLY A 343 13.89 7.45 10.70
N SER A 344 14.10 8.66 10.16
CA SER A 344 14.57 9.79 10.96
C SER A 344 13.47 10.33 11.88
N LYS A 345 13.87 11.15 12.84
CA LYS A 345 12.92 11.88 13.70
C LYS A 345 11.93 12.70 12.87
N GLU A 346 12.38 13.43 11.85
CA GLU A 346 11.51 14.27 11.02
C GLU A 346 10.48 13.43 10.26
N VAL A 347 10.87 12.26 9.75
CA VAL A 347 9.96 11.31 9.10
C VAL A 347 8.88 10.86 10.07
N VAL A 348 9.24 10.52 11.31
CA VAL A 348 8.28 10.07 12.32
C VAL A 348 7.36 11.20 12.77
N GLU A 349 7.89 12.36 13.13
CA GLU A 349 7.06 13.48 13.62
C GLU A 349 6.11 14.02 12.53
N HIS A 350 6.54 14.05 11.26
CA HIS A 350 5.66 14.44 10.15
C HIS A 350 4.44 13.52 10.03
N GLN A 351 4.63 12.21 10.24
CA GLN A 351 3.54 11.24 10.21
C GLN A 351 2.58 11.38 11.39
N ARG A 352 3.04 11.79 12.57
CA ARG A 352 2.14 12.05 13.71
C ARG A 352 1.13 13.15 13.42
N LEU A 353 1.49 14.13 12.59
CA LEU A 353 0.63 15.26 12.22
C LEU A 353 -0.22 15.00 10.96
N SER A 354 0.26 14.15 10.05
CA SER A 354 -0.32 14.02 8.70
C SER A 354 -0.73 12.61 8.28
N GLY A 355 -0.36 11.58 9.04
CA GLY A 355 -0.70 10.19 8.78
C GLY A 355 -2.18 9.94 9.06
N GLN A 356 -2.98 9.77 8.02
CA GLN A 356 -4.44 9.61 8.14
C GLN A 356 -4.83 8.42 9.04
N ALA A 357 -4.18 7.27 8.86
CA ALA A 357 -4.44 6.09 9.68
C ALA A 357 -3.90 6.20 11.11
N PHE A 358 -3.06 7.20 11.41
CA PHE A 358 -2.58 7.50 12.76
C PHE A 358 -3.49 8.52 13.46
N VAL A 359 -3.91 9.57 12.75
CA VAL A 359 -4.71 10.66 13.31
C VAL A 359 -6.18 10.29 13.48
N PHE A 360 -6.75 9.54 12.53
CA PHE A 360 -8.20 9.28 12.45
C PHE A 360 -8.60 7.84 12.75
N SER A 361 -7.73 7.05 13.39
CA SER A 361 -8.02 5.67 13.82
C SER A 361 -7.65 5.49 15.29
N ALA A 362 -8.40 4.64 16.00
CA ALA A 362 -8.08 4.27 17.38
C ALA A 362 -6.67 3.64 17.47
N ALA A 363 -5.99 3.90 18.60
CA ALA A 363 -4.68 3.34 18.88
C ALA A 363 -4.76 1.83 19.08
N MET A 364 -3.63 1.14 18.86
CA MET A 364 -3.52 -0.29 19.06
C MET A 364 -3.92 -0.66 20.51
N PRO A 365 -4.56 -1.80 20.75
CA PRO A 365 -4.72 -2.33 22.10
C PRO A 365 -3.36 -2.53 22.78
N ALA A 366 -3.22 -2.08 24.03
CA ALA A 366 -2.00 -2.15 24.83
C ALA A 366 -1.39 -3.57 24.86
N MET A 367 -2.23 -4.60 25.02
CA MET A 367 -1.81 -5.99 25.04
C MET A 367 -1.05 -6.39 23.77
N LEU A 368 -1.47 -5.91 22.60
CA LEU A 368 -0.83 -6.26 21.32
C LEU A 368 0.49 -5.51 21.14
N ALA A 369 0.59 -4.30 21.70
CA ALA A 369 1.85 -3.57 21.69
C ALA A 369 2.91 -4.27 22.56
N VAL A 370 2.52 -4.73 23.76
CA VAL A 370 3.40 -5.50 24.64
C VAL A 370 3.78 -6.85 24.02
N CYS A 371 2.84 -7.55 23.38
CA CYS A 371 3.13 -8.80 22.67
C CYS A 371 4.19 -8.61 21.57
N ALA A 372 4.05 -7.54 20.78
CA ALA A 372 5.01 -7.22 19.72
C ALA A 372 6.40 -6.85 20.27
N SER A 373 6.45 -6.11 21.39
CA SER A 373 7.70 -5.78 22.09
C SER A 373 8.38 -7.05 22.61
N GLU A 374 7.63 -7.96 23.22
CA GLU A 374 8.18 -9.22 23.72
C GLU A 374 8.66 -10.15 22.59
N ALA A 375 7.95 -10.18 21.46
CA ALA A 375 8.41 -10.89 20.27
C ALA A 375 9.76 -10.35 19.75
N ILE A 376 9.99 -9.04 19.82
CA ILE A 376 11.29 -8.41 19.51
C ILE A 376 12.35 -8.86 20.54
N ASN A 377 12.04 -8.84 21.84
CA ASN A 377 12.98 -9.25 22.89
C ASN A 377 13.42 -10.72 22.72
N ILE A 378 12.50 -11.61 22.35
CA ILE A 378 12.81 -13.02 22.06
C ILE A 378 13.70 -13.13 20.82
N LEU A 379 13.42 -12.35 19.75
CA LEU A 379 14.26 -12.29 18.56
C LEU A 379 15.67 -11.77 18.86
N GLU A 380 15.80 -10.75 19.71
CA GLU A 380 17.08 -10.17 20.12
C GLU A 380 17.91 -11.12 21.00
N THR A 381 17.28 -12.10 21.64
CA THR A 381 17.97 -13.12 22.43
C THR A 381 18.68 -14.10 21.48
N PRO A 382 20.03 -14.10 21.38
CA PRO A 382 20.73 -14.79 20.29
C PRO A 382 20.46 -16.29 20.21
N GLU A 383 20.30 -16.96 21.35
CA GLU A 383 20.01 -18.40 21.38
C GLU A 383 18.59 -18.72 20.89
N LYS A 384 17.59 -17.92 21.30
CA LYS A 384 16.19 -18.13 20.94
C LYS A 384 15.91 -17.66 19.50
N GLY A 385 16.28 -16.42 19.17
CA GLY A 385 16.04 -15.80 17.87
C GLY A 385 16.75 -16.53 16.72
N ASN A 386 18.06 -16.78 16.83
CA ASN A 386 18.80 -17.47 15.76
C ASN A 386 18.29 -18.89 15.54
N LYS A 387 17.87 -19.58 16.61
CA LYS A 387 17.27 -20.91 16.48
C LYS A 387 15.97 -20.84 15.70
N LEU A 388 15.05 -19.92 16.02
CA LEU A 388 13.76 -19.79 15.32
C LEU A 388 13.94 -19.46 13.84
N LEU A 389 14.82 -18.50 13.52
CA LEU A 389 15.14 -18.12 12.14
C LEU A 389 15.76 -19.29 11.36
N LYS A 390 16.68 -20.03 11.99
CA LYS A 390 17.29 -21.22 11.40
C LYS A 390 16.27 -22.33 11.17
N ASP A 391 15.43 -22.65 12.16
CA ASP A 391 14.39 -23.68 12.02
C ASP A 391 13.40 -23.34 10.89
N MET A 392 12.98 -22.08 10.79
CA MET A 392 12.13 -21.60 9.70
C MET A 392 12.81 -21.75 8.33
N SER A 393 14.07 -21.33 8.22
CA SER A 393 14.86 -21.45 6.99
C SER A 393 15.07 -22.91 6.59
N ASP A 394 15.45 -23.78 7.55
CA ASP A 394 15.66 -25.21 7.32
C ASP A 394 14.36 -25.90 6.88
N ASN A 395 13.23 -25.54 7.51
CA ASN A 395 11.91 -26.02 7.10
C ASN A 395 11.53 -25.52 5.69
N ALA A 396 11.78 -24.25 5.37
CA ALA A 396 11.46 -23.70 4.04
C ALA A 396 12.29 -24.38 2.95
N ALA A 397 13.57 -24.62 3.20
CA ALA A 397 14.44 -25.38 2.32
C ALA A 397 13.96 -26.84 2.15
N ALA A 398 13.57 -27.50 3.23
CA ALA A 398 13.02 -28.87 3.18
C ALA A 398 11.74 -28.95 2.33
N PHE A 399 10.80 -28.00 2.51
CA PHE A 399 9.59 -27.91 1.69
C PHE A 399 9.95 -27.70 0.21
N ARG A 400 10.79 -26.69 -0.06
CA ARG A 400 11.23 -26.32 -1.41
C ARG A 400 11.83 -27.51 -2.14
N ASN A 401 12.80 -28.20 -1.53
CA ASN A 401 13.54 -29.32 -2.12
C ASN A 401 12.60 -30.43 -2.62
N VAL A 402 11.49 -30.65 -1.92
CA VAL A 402 10.48 -31.62 -2.35
C VAL A 402 9.69 -31.10 -3.56
N VAL A 403 9.15 -29.88 -3.52
CA VAL A 403 8.27 -29.38 -4.60
C VAL A 403 9.03 -29.10 -5.91
N VAL A 404 10.29 -28.64 -5.84
CA VAL A 404 11.11 -28.39 -7.03
C VAL A 404 11.54 -29.68 -7.74
N SER A 405 11.38 -30.85 -7.11
CA SER A 405 11.67 -32.14 -7.75
C SER A 405 10.66 -32.55 -8.84
N ALA A 406 9.59 -31.77 -9.06
CA ALA A 406 8.60 -32.00 -10.11
C ALA A 406 8.39 -30.75 -10.99
N PRO A 407 9.43 -30.27 -11.70
CA PRO A 407 9.36 -29.03 -12.48
C PRO A 407 8.39 -29.09 -13.67
N GLN A 408 8.02 -30.30 -14.11
CA GLN A 408 6.99 -30.51 -15.12
C GLN A 408 5.57 -30.21 -14.63
N ALA A 409 5.37 -30.14 -13.32
CA ALA A 409 4.06 -29.94 -12.70
C ALA A 409 3.99 -28.70 -11.80
N ILE A 410 5.10 -28.28 -11.21
CA ILE A 410 5.16 -27.15 -10.28
C ILE A 410 6.25 -26.18 -10.72
N GLU A 411 5.85 -24.92 -10.86
CA GLU A 411 6.70 -23.75 -10.95
C GLU A 411 6.69 -23.03 -9.58
N VAL A 412 7.87 -22.76 -9.02
CA VAL A 412 8.03 -22.02 -7.76
C VAL A 412 8.66 -20.67 -8.09
N SER A 413 7.91 -19.57 -7.95
CA SER A 413 8.43 -18.23 -8.30
C SER A 413 9.31 -17.58 -7.24
N SER A 414 9.24 -18.09 -6.01
CA SER A 414 9.83 -17.45 -4.84
C SER A 414 11.34 -17.67 -4.77
N ASP A 415 12.06 -16.85 -4.00
CA ASP A 415 13.50 -16.99 -3.81
C ASP A 415 13.86 -18.09 -2.82
N VAL A 416 15.06 -18.67 -2.96
CA VAL A 416 15.54 -19.81 -2.16
C VAL A 416 15.46 -19.55 -0.66
N GLY A 417 15.77 -18.33 -0.22
CA GLY A 417 15.71 -17.90 1.18
C GLY A 417 14.33 -17.47 1.69
N SER A 418 13.30 -17.48 0.85
CA SER A 418 11.96 -17.05 1.24
C SER A 418 11.17 -18.16 1.95
N PRO A 419 10.56 -17.86 3.11
CA PRO A 419 9.59 -18.76 3.75
C PRO A 419 8.18 -18.65 3.14
N ILE A 420 7.97 -17.75 2.18
CA ILE A 420 6.73 -17.61 1.40
C ILE A 420 6.98 -18.23 0.04
N LEU A 421 6.29 -19.33 -0.27
CA LEU A 421 6.39 -20.00 -1.56
C LEU A 421 5.08 -19.84 -2.34
N HIS A 422 5.19 -19.39 -3.58
CA HIS A 422 4.09 -19.40 -4.52
C HIS A 422 4.24 -20.56 -5.49
N LEU A 423 3.32 -21.53 -5.38
CA LEU A 423 3.26 -22.70 -6.24
C LEU A 423 2.28 -22.44 -7.38
N ARG A 424 2.77 -22.56 -8.62
CA ARG A 424 1.99 -22.40 -9.85
C ARG A 424 2.17 -23.62 -10.74
N PHE A 425 1.26 -23.80 -11.69
CA PHE A 425 1.53 -24.74 -12.78
C PHE A 425 2.50 -24.11 -13.79
N PRO A 426 3.42 -24.84 -14.41
CA PRO A 426 4.15 -24.34 -15.56
C PRO A 426 3.18 -23.96 -16.70
N LYS A 427 3.44 -22.85 -17.40
CA LYS A 427 2.55 -22.37 -18.49
C LYS A 427 2.34 -23.41 -19.59
N ASN A 428 3.40 -24.13 -19.98
CA ASN A 428 3.33 -25.23 -20.93
C ASN A 428 2.45 -26.40 -20.46
N ALA A 429 2.46 -26.71 -19.15
CA ALA A 429 1.61 -27.75 -18.58
C ALA A 429 0.14 -27.35 -18.61
N LEU A 430 -0.19 -26.08 -18.36
CA LEU A 430 -1.56 -25.57 -18.50
C LEU A 430 -2.05 -25.62 -19.94
N SER A 431 -1.24 -25.14 -20.90
CA SER A 431 -1.62 -25.17 -22.32
C SER A 431 -1.86 -26.59 -22.80
N ALA A 432 -1.04 -27.56 -22.39
CA ALA A 432 -1.22 -28.97 -22.72
C ALA A 432 -2.48 -29.59 -22.11
N ALA A 433 -2.97 -29.05 -20.98
CA ALA A 433 -4.19 -29.49 -20.30
C ALA A 433 -5.45 -28.72 -20.74
N GLY A 434 -5.36 -27.88 -21.79
CA GLY A 434 -6.47 -27.06 -22.28
C GLY A 434 -6.87 -25.90 -21.35
N ILE A 435 -6.06 -25.58 -20.34
CA ILE A 435 -6.32 -24.51 -19.39
C ILE A 435 -5.78 -23.20 -19.97
N THR A 436 -6.70 -22.31 -20.36
CA THR A 436 -6.36 -21.06 -21.06
C THR A 436 -6.74 -19.81 -20.28
N THR A 437 -7.72 -19.90 -19.37
CA THR A 437 -8.17 -18.74 -18.58
C THR A 437 -7.60 -18.75 -17.17
N ARG A 438 -7.54 -17.55 -16.57
CA ARG A 438 -7.16 -17.36 -15.16
C ARG A 438 -8.11 -18.11 -14.22
N ASP A 439 -9.38 -18.12 -14.56
CA ASP A 439 -10.43 -18.74 -13.75
C ASP A 439 -10.32 -20.25 -13.77
N ASP A 440 -10.05 -20.86 -14.93
CA ASP A 440 -9.75 -22.29 -15.04
C ASP A 440 -8.54 -22.68 -14.16
N GLU A 441 -7.48 -21.87 -14.16
CA GLU A 441 -6.33 -22.08 -13.28
C GLU A 441 -6.71 -21.94 -11.80
N LYS A 442 -7.59 -21.01 -11.44
CA LYS A 442 -8.11 -20.85 -10.06
C LYS A 442 -8.91 -22.08 -9.62
N TYR A 443 -9.80 -22.61 -10.48
CA TYR A 443 -10.54 -23.84 -10.22
C TYR A 443 -9.61 -25.02 -10.01
N LEU A 444 -8.62 -25.19 -10.90
CA LEU A 444 -7.63 -26.25 -10.81
C LEU A 444 -6.81 -26.21 -9.51
N LEU A 445 -6.37 -25.02 -9.10
CA LEU A 445 -5.66 -24.84 -7.83
C LEU A 445 -6.61 -25.08 -6.63
N GLN A 446 -7.88 -24.72 -6.73
CA GLN A 446 -8.86 -24.98 -5.68
C GLN A 446 -9.12 -26.47 -5.49
N GLU A 447 -9.16 -27.26 -6.56
CA GLU A 447 -9.25 -28.73 -6.47
C GLU A 447 -8.10 -29.31 -5.64
N ILE A 448 -6.88 -28.80 -5.81
CA ILE A 448 -5.72 -29.22 -5.01
C ILE A 448 -5.92 -28.85 -3.54
N VAL A 449 -6.32 -27.60 -3.25
CA VAL A 449 -6.59 -27.13 -1.89
C VAL A 449 -7.60 -28.04 -1.18
N ASP A 450 -8.70 -28.37 -1.86
CA ASP A 450 -9.76 -29.20 -1.30
C ASP A 450 -9.29 -30.65 -1.13
N GLU A 451 -8.56 -31.21 -2.10
CA GLU A 451 -8.04 -32.58 -2.03
C GLU A 451 -7.10 -32.76 -0.84
N VAL A 452 -6.11 -31.88 -0.67
CA VAL A 452 -5.12 -32.05 0.41
C VAL A 452 -5.70 -31.72 1.78
N ALA A 453 -6.74 -30.88 1.86
CA ALA A 453 -7.43 -30.63 3.12
C ALA A 453 -8.15 -31.88 3.62
N VAL A 454 -8.86 -32.59 2.74
CA VAL A 454 -9.63 -33.78 3.10
C VAL A 454 -8.74 -35.00 3.30
N LYS A 455 -7.80 -35.24 2.37
CA LYS A 455 -7.00 -36.48 2.32
C LYS A 455 -5.79 -36.44 3.24
N ASP A 456 -5.07 -35.32 3.24
CA ASP A 456 -3.75 -35.21 3.87
C ASP A 456 -3.77 -34.36 5.15
N GLY A 457 -4.91 -33.70 5.43
CA GLY A 457 -5.09 -32.89 6.62
C GLY A 457 -4.32 -31.57 6.56
N LEU A 458 -4.23 -30.93 5.39
CA LEU A 458 -3.50 -29.67 5.19
C LEU A 458 -4.44 -28.48 5.10
N LEU A 459 -4.13 -27.39 5.82
CA LEU A 459 -4.77 -26.10 5.67
C LEU A 459 -3.87 -25.19 4.82
N ILE A 460 -4.19 -25.12 3.53
CA ILE A 460 -3.55 -24.27 2.53
C ILE A 460 -4.60 -23.37 1.86
N THR A 461 -4.15 -22.33 1.16
CA THR A 461 -5.06 -21.44 0.43
C THR A 461 -4.44 -20.96 -0.87
N ARG A 462 -5.30 -20.65 -1.84
CA ARG A 462 -4.89 -19.87 -3.01
C ARG A 462 -4.54 -18.45 -2.56
N ALA A 463 -3.57 -17.83 -3.24
CA ALA A 463 -3.38 -16.40 -3.09
C ALA A 463 -4.66 -15.67 -3.53
N LYS A 464 -5.15 -14.78 -2.67
CA LYS A 464 -6.41 -14.03 -2.85
C LYS A 464 -6.11 -12.61 -3.28
N TYR A 465 -6.89 -12.11 -4.23
CA TYR A 465 -6.73 -10.81 -4.86
C TYR A 465 -8.08 -10.11 -5.01
N VAL A 466 -8.08 -8.78 -5.04
CA VAL A 466 -9.28 -7.98 -5.33
C VAL A 466 -9.26 -7.64 -6.83
N GLU A 467 -9.71 -8.58 -7.65
CA GLU A 467 -9.53 -8.55 -9.12
C GLU A 467 -10.05 -7.27 -9.80
N ASN A 468 -11.14 -6.68 -9.30
CA ASN A 468 -11.71 -5.45 -9.87
C ASN A 468 -10.99 -4.16 -9.43
N GLN A 469 -10.01 -4.24 -8.52
CA GLN A 469 -9.37 -3.07 -7.92
C GLN A 469 -7.83 -3.07 -7.99
N GLU A 470 -7.22 -4.25 -8.12
CA GLU A 470 -5.78 -4.38 -8.30
C GLU A 470 -5.38 -3.95 -9.71
N MET A 471 -4.38 -3.07 -9.78
CA MET A 471 -3.87 -2.54 -11.06
C MET A 471 -3.03 -3.59 -11.79
N PHE A 472 -2.25 -4.36 -11.02
CA PHE A 472 -1.41 -5.45 -11.50
C PHE A 472 -1.81 -6.71 -10.75
N LEU A 473 -2.42 -7.65 -11.49
CA LEU A 473 -2.89 -8.90 -10.93
C LEU A 473 -1.83 -9.99 -11.08
N PRO A 474 -1.28 -10.52 -9.97
CA PRO A 474 -0.36 -11.64 -10.04
C PRO A 474 -1.08 -12.89 -10.54
N ARG A 475 -0.34 -13.77 -11.23
CA ARG A 475 -0.88 -15.06 -11.69
C ARG A 475 -1.35 -15.93 -10.51
N PRO A 476 -2.48 -16.66 -10.63
CA PRO A 476 -2.99 -17.52 -9.57
C PRO A 476 -1.92 -18.47 -9.04
N SER A 477 -1.95 -18.73 -7.74
CA SER A 477 -0.98 -19.60 -7.08
C SER A 477 -1.58 -20.16 -5.78
N ILE A 478 -1.02 -21.26 -5.30
CA ILE A 478 -1.16 -21.67 -3.91
C ILE A 478 -0.02 -21.02 -3.13
N ARG A 479 -0.36 -20.19 -2.13
CA ARG A 479 0.64 -19.55 -1.26
C ARG A 479 0.87 -20.42 -0.05
N ILE A 480 2.12 -20.81 0.14
CA ILE A 480 2.60 -21.57 1.28
C ILE A 480 3.45 -20.65 2.15
N SER A 481 3.21 -20.68 3.45
CA SER A 481 3.97 -19.94 4.45
C SER A 481 4.53 -20.93 5.48
N ILE A 482 5.85 -20.93 5.64
CA ILE A 482 6.56 -21.89 6.49
C ILE A 482 6.85 -21.26 7.85
N CYS A 483 6.46 -21.97 8.92
CA CYS A 483 6.71 -21.58 10.29
C CYS A 483 7.93 -22.30 10.90
N ALA A 484 8.65 -21.62 11.79
CA ALA A 484 9.70 -22.19 12.64
C ALA A 484 9.22 -23.37 13.49
N THR A 485 7.96 -23.34 13.95
CA THR A 485 7.40 -24.38 14.82
C THR A 485 6.89 -25.62 14.08
N HIS A 486 6.95 -25.64 12.74
CA HIS A 486 6.69 -26.87 12.00
C HIS A 486 7.79 -27.90 12.23
N THR A 487 7.41 -29.17 12.30
CA THR A 487 8.40 -30.26 12.32
C THR A 487 8.85 -30.55 10.90
N ARG A 488 10.13 -30.83 10.69
CA ARG A 488 10.66 -31.20 9.37
C ARG A 488 9.87 -32.35 8.71
N LYS A 489 9.47 -33.35 9.50
CA LYS A 489 8.64 -34.47 9.04
C LYS A 489 7.27 -34.02 8.52
N ASP A 490 6.59 -33.12 9.25
CA ASP A 490 5.30 -32.58 8.82
C ASP A 490 5.45 -31.78 7.53
N VAL A 491 6.50 -30.96 7.43
CA VAL A 491 6.80 -30.13 6.25
C VAL A 491 7.08 -30.99 5.01
N GLU A 492 7.95 -31.99 5.12
CA GLU A 492 8.29 -32.88 4.00
C GLU A 492 7.08 -33.72 3.57
N LYS A 493 6.29 -34.23 4.52
CA LYS A 493 5.03 -34.95 4.23
C LYS A 493 4.04 -34.05 3.49
N ALA A 494 3.84 -32.83 3.97
CA ALA A 494 2.94 -31.87 3.33
C ALA A 494 3.39 -31.49 1.93
N ALA A 495 4.69 -31.24 1.75
CA ALA A 495 5.28 -30.96 0.44
C ALA A 495 5.08 -32.12 -0.53
N GLN A 496 5.24 -33.37 -0.07
CA GLN A 496 4.99 -34.56 -0.90
C GLN A 496 3.52 -34.70 -1.29
N ALA A 497 2.59 -34.47 -0.36
CA ALA A 497 1.16 -34.51 -0.62
C ALA A 497 0.75 -33.45 -1.66
N ILE A 498 1.20 -32.20 -1.48
CA ILE A 498 0.95 -31.12 -2.44
C ILE A 498 1.55 -31.46 -3.81
N LYS A 499 2.80 -31.92 -3.85
CA LYS A 499 3.46 -32.35 -5.09
C LYS A 499 2.66 -33.43 -5.83
N ALA A 500 2.22 -34.46 -5.11
CA ALA A 500 1.43 -35.54 -5.69
C ALA A 500 0.11 -35.02 -6.27
N SER A 501 -0.56 -34.10 -5.57
CA SER A 501 -1.81 -33.48 -6.03
C SER A 501 -1.61 -32.63 -7.29
N PHE A 502 -0.54 -31.85 -7.39
CA PHE A 502 -0.19 -31.10 -8.62
C PHE A 502 0.04 -32.03 -9.81
N VAL A 503 0.84 -33.10 -9.63
CA VAL A 503 1.10 -34.09 -10.68
C VAL A 503 -0.19 -34.77 -11.13
N LYS A 504 -1.02 -35.19 -10.18
CA LYS A 504 -2.32 -35.83 -10.45
C LYS A 504 -3.28 -34.90 -11.20
N ALA A 505 -3.32 -33.62 -10.83
CA ALA A 505 -4.22 -32.63 -11.43
C ALA A 505 -3.93 -32.38 -12.92
N ILE A 506 -2.65 -32.42 -13.32
CA ILE A 506 -2.24 -32.36 -14.72
C ILE A 506 -2.51 -33.70 -15.42
N SER A 507 -2.13 -34.83 -14.82
CA SER A 507 -2.25 -36.15 -15.47
C SER A 507 -3.70 -36.55 -15.76
N LYS A 508 -4.68 -36.06 -15.00
CA LYS A 508 -6.11 -36.29 -15.28
C LYS A 508 -6.64 -35.57 -16.54
N ARG A 509 -5.90 -34.59 -17.05
CA ARG A 509 -6.33 -33.69 -18.13
C ARG A 509 -5.49 -33.83 -19.41
N LYS A 510 -4.46 -34.69 -19.38
CA LYS A 510 -3.80 -35.22 -20.57
C LYS A 510 -4.50 -36.50 -20.97
#